data_AF-A0A6A8AA94-F1
#
_entry.id   AF-A0A6A8AA94-F1
#
_cell.length_a   1.000
_cell.length_b   1.000
_cell.length_c   1.000
_cell.angle_alpha   90.00
_cell.angle_beta   90.00
_cell.angle_gamma   90.00
#
_symmetry.space_group_name_H-M   'P 1'
#
loop_
_entity.id
_entity.type
_entity.pdbx_description
1 polymer ?
#
loop_
_entity_poly.entity_id
_entity_poly.type
_entity_poly.pdbx_seq_one_letter_code
_entity_poly.pdbx_strand_id
1 'polypeptide(L)'
;MSICEGSCYCSLMSRDTRQFASFLVVLLVPSALAGVVIDTRWGQQNAWLIFAVWLAAILGGTGFIIDGKKGAADSIIGTGRAWLITLSVGLLIGSLAAAKFGHSL
;
A
#
# COMPACT_ATOMS: atom_id res chain seq x y z
N MET A 1 -7.24 50.50 15.37
CA MET A 1 -5.84 50.55 14.92
C MET A 1 -5.21 49.22 15.31
N SER A 2 -5.49 48.10 14.63
CA SER A 2 -5.48 47.79 13.19
C SER A 2 -4.06 47.83 12.60
N ILE A 3 -3.28 46.77 12.88
CA ILE A 3 -2.12 46.35 12.07
C ILE A 3 -2.12 44.81 12.05
N CYS A 4 -3.09 44.23 11.34
CA CYS A 4 -3.01 42.87 10.81
C CYS A 4 -2.81 43.00 9.30
N GLU A 5 -1.75 43.68 8.89
CA GLU A 5 -1.40 43.87 7.49
C GLU A 5 -0.52 42.69 7.03
N GLY A 6 -1.05 41.86 6.13
CA GLY A 6 -0.28 41.52 4.95
C GLY A 6 0.48 40.19 4.87
N SER A 7 0.26 39.17 5.70
CA SER A 7 0.91 37.86 5.47
C SER A 7 0.13 36.60 5.86
N CYS A 8 -1.16 36.71 6.21
CA CYS A 8 -1.98 35.53 6.55
C CYS A 8 -2.68 34.89 5.33
N TYR A 9 -2.14 35.06 4.12
CA TYR A 9 -2.58 34.38 2.89
C TYR A 9 -1.61 33.28 2.42
N CYS A 10 -0.64 32.90 3.25
CA CYS A 10 0.21 31.75 3.00
C CYS A 10 -0.22 30.59 3.90
N SER A 11 -0.68 29.50 3.28
CA SER A 11 -0.95 28.18 3.90
C SER A 11 -2.34 27.93 4.47
N LEU A 12 -3.40 28.27 3.73
CA LEU A 12 -4.80 27.94 4.06
C LEU A 12 -5.23 26.54 3.60
N MET A 13 -4.30 25.58 3.58
CA MET A 13 -4.66 24.17 3.48
C MET A 13 -4.61 23.62 4.90
N SER A 14 -5.78 23.32 5.48
CA SER A 14 -5.87 22.64 6.77
C SER A 14 -4.96 21.42 6.75
N ARG A 15 -4.32 21.11 7.89
CA ARG A 15 -3.44 19.95 8.05
C ARG A 15 -4.10 18.67 7.52
N ASP A 16 -5.41 18.55 7.73
CA ASP A 16 -6.23 17.44 7.26
C ASP A 16 -6.36 17.41 5.73
N THR A 17 -6.56 18.57 5.10
CA THR A 17 -6.61 18.67 3.64
C THR A 17 -5.27 18.31 3.00
N ARG A 18 -4.15 18.69 3.64
CA ARG A 18 -2.81 18.34 3.17
C ARG A 18 -2.53 16.84 3.31
N GLN A 19 -2.95 16.23 4.42
CA GLN A 19 -2.85 14.78 4.60
C GLN A 19 -3.74 14.02 3.61
N PHE A 20 -4.95 14.49 3.37
CA PHE A 20 -5.86 13.91 2.38
C PHE A 20 -5.31 14.04 0.95
N ALA A 21 -4.76 15.19 0.57
CA ALA A 21 -4.10 15.37 -0.72
C ALA A 21 -2.88 14.45 -0.86
N SER A 22 -2.09 14.30 0.22
CA SER A 22 -0.95 13.37 0.24
C SER A 22 -1.41 11.92 0.08
N PHE A 23 -2.53 11.56 0.70
CA PHE A 23 -3.14 10.24 0.58
C PHE A 23 -3.61 9.97 -0.86
N LEU A 24 -4.28 10.94 -1.49
CA LEU A 24 -4.65 10.85 -2.90
C LEU A 24 -3.42 10.68 -3.81
N VAL A 25 -2.32 11.39 -3.56
CA VAL A 25 -1.08 11.24 -4.33
C VAL A 25 -0.49 9.85 -4.15
N VAL A 26 -0.42 9.35 -2.91
CA VAL A 26 0.07 8.00 -2.60
C VAL A 26 -0.80 6.92 -3.24
N LEU A 27 -2.08 7.16 -3.44
CA LEU A 27 -2.97 6.20 -4.10
C LEU A 27 -2.88 6.28 -5.63
N LEU A 28 -2.96 7.49 -6.19
CA LEU A 28 -3.12 7.71 -7.62
C LEU A 28 -1.81 7.54 -8.40
N VAL A 29 -0.69 8.04 -7.87
CA VAL A 29 0.60 8.00 -8.60
C VAL A 29 1.08 6.57 -8.79
N PRO A 30 1.12 5.69 -7.77
CA PRO A 30 1.51 4.30 -7.97
C PRO A 30 0.51 3.56 -8.86
N SER A 31 -0.79 3.87 -8.77
CA SER A 31 -1.82 3.21 -9.60
C SER A 31 -1.68 3.56 -11.08
N ALA A 32 -1.42 4.84 -11.39
CA ALA A 32 -1.16 5.28 -12.75
C ALA A 32 0.12 4.64 -13.31
N LEU A 33 1.20 4.60 -12.52
CA LEU A 33 2.46 3.95 -12.92
C LEU A 33 2.27 2.44 -13.12
N ALA A 34 1.57 1.76 -12.22
CA ALA A 34 1.27 0.34 -12.36
C ALA A 34 0.46 0.04 -13.62
N GLY A 35 -0.54 0.88 -13.95
CA GLY A 35 -1.33 0.77 -15.18
C GLY A 35 -0.48 0.93 -16.45
N VAL A 36 0.43 1.89 -16.48
CA VAL A 36 1.32 2.07 -17.64
C VAL A 36 2.27 0.89 -17.81
N VAL A 37 2.81 0.36 -16.71
CA VAL A 37 3.81 -0.72 -16.77
C VAL A 37 3.15 -2.06 -17.10
N ILE A 38 1.92 -2.33 -16.62
CA ILE A 38 1.25 -3.61 -16.84
C ILE A 38 0.85 -3.85 -18.30
N ASP A 39 0.64 -2.78 -19.07
CA ASP A 39 0.38 -2.85 -20.52
C ASP A 39 1.63 -3.25 -21.33
N THR A 40 2.81 -3.23 -20.72
CA THR A 40 4.03 -3.70 -21.37
C THR A 40 4.14 -5.23 -21.31
N ARG A 41 4.81 -5.82 -22.30
CA ARG A 41 5.08 -7.27 -22.34
C ARG A 41 5.83 -7.77 -21.10
N TRP A 42 6.76 -6.95 -20.59
CA TRP A 42 7.48 -7.23 -19.35
C TRP A 42 6.55 -7.16 -18.14
N GLY A 43 5.65 -6.17 -18.11
CA GLY A 43 4.72 -6.00 -17.01
C GLY A 43 3.68 -7.11 -16.91
N GLN A 44 3.20 -7.65 -18.03
CA GLN A 44 2.32 -8.82 -17.99
C GLN A 44 3.02 -10.07 -17.43
N GLN A 45 4.30 -10.29 -17.78
CA GLN A 45 5.08 -11.40 -17.25
C GLN A 45 5.43 -11.24 -15.76
N ASN A 46 5.52 -9.98 -15.30
CA ASN A 46 5.93 -9.62 -13.95
C ASN A 46 4.80 -8.93 -13.17
N ALA A 47 3.54 -9.23 -13.50
CA ALA A 47 2.37 -8.57 -12.90
C ALA A 47 2.37 -8.68 -11.36
N TRP A 48 2.86 -9.81 -10.84
CA TRP A 48 3.00 -10.02 -9.40
C TRP A 48 4.00 -9.05 -8.74
N LEU A 49 5.13 -8.74 -9.41
CA LEU A 49 6.12 -7.79 -8.91
C LEU A 49 5.55 -6.38 -8.91
N ILE A 50 4.85 -6.00 -9.98
CA ILE A 50 4.19 -4.69 -10.09
C ILE A 50 3.18 -4.54 -8.97
N PHE A 51 2.36 -5.56 -8.73
CA PHE A 51 1.40 -5.56 -7.64
C PHE A 51 2.09 -5.44 -6.27
N ALA A 52 3.17 -6.18 -6.04
CA ALA A 52 3.91 -6.12 -4.77
C ALA A 52 4.52 -4.72 -4.53
N VAL A 53 5.11 -4.11 -5.56
CA VAL A 53 5.68 -2.75 -5.49
C VAL A 53 4.58 -1.70 -5.27
N TRP A 54 3.47 -1.81 -6.01
CA TRP A 54 2.30 -0.94 -5.86
C TRP A 54 1.73 -1.01 -4.44
N LEU A 55 1.53 -2.22 -3.93
CA LEU A 55 1.00 -2.46 -2.59
C LEU A 55 1.95 -1.92 -1.50
N ALA A 56 3.26 -2.13 -1.65
CA ALA A 56 4.27 -1.60 -0.74
C ALA A 56 4.29 -0.06 -0.75
N ALA A 57 4.14 0.57 -1.93
CA ALA A 57 4.08 2.02 -2.05
C ALA A 57 2.86 2.62 -1.34
N ILE A 58 1.69 1.99 -1.49
CA ILE A 58 0.46 2.44 -0.82
C ILE A 58 0.57 2.28 0.70
N LEU A 59 1.01 1.12 1.19
CA LEU A 59 1.13 0.85 2.62
C LEU A 59 2.21 1.71 3.27
N GLY A 60 3.37 1.81 2.64
CA GLY A 60 4.47 2.66 3.10
C GLY A 60 4.08 4.14 3.10
N GLY A 61 3.47 4.63 2.01
CA GLY A 61 3.02 6.01 1.90
C GLY A 61 1.91 6.35 2.88
N THR A 62 0.92 5.47 3.06
CA THR A 62 -0.18 5.66 4.01
C THR A 62 0.33 5.65 5.45
N GLY A 63 1.16 4.67 5.80
CA GLY A 63 1.80 4.59 7.12
C GLY A 63 2.69 5.81 7.41
N PHE A 64 3.36 6.35 6.39
CA PHE A 64 4.14 7.58 6.50
C PHE A 64 3.28 8.82 6.75
N ILE A 65 2.09 8.92 6.15
CA ILE A 65 1.17 10.05 6.34
C ILE A 65 0.56 10.04 7.75
N ILE A 66 0.29 8.86 8.30
CA ILE A 66 -0.34 8.68 9.62
C ILE A 66 0.69 8.89 10.74
N ASP A 67 1.78 8.13 10.74
CA ASP A 67 2.74 8.05 11.86
C ASP A 67 4.21 8.27 11.43
N GLY A 68 4.42 8.86 10.25
CA GLY A 68 5.76 9.12 9.73
C GLY A 68 6.54 7.83 9.46
N LYS A 69 7.87 7.89 9.58
CA LYS A 69 8.75 6.75 9.25
C LYS A 69 8.43 5.47 10.02
N LYS A 70 7.91 5.58 11.25
CA LYS A 70 7.54 4.41 12.08
C LYS A 70 6.29 3.73 11.53
N GLY A 71 5.23 4.49 11.25
CA GLY A 71 3.99 3.95 10.66
C GLY A 71 4.21 3.29 9.29
N ALA A 72 5.13 3.82 8.48
CA ALA A 72 5.52 3.21 7.21
C ALA A 72 6.18 1.84 7.39
N ALA A 73 7.14 1.75 8.32
CA ALA A 73 7.83 0.49 8.62
C ALA A 73 6.88 -0.54 9.24
N ASP A 74 6.05 -0.12 10.20
CA ASP A 74 5.09 -1.00 10.87
C ASP A 74 4.00 -1.50 9.93
N SER A 75 3.54 -0.67 8.98
CA SER A 75 2.58 -1.11 7.95
C SER A 75 3.19 -2.16 7.02
N ILE A 76 4.42 -1.94 6.53
CA ILE A 76 5.08 -2.90 5.63
C ILE A 76 5.39 -4.21 6.35
N ILE A 77 5.93 -4.15 7.58
CA ILE A 77 6.25 -5.33 8.38
C ILE A 77 4.96 -6.07 8.78
N GLY A 78 3.93 -5.33 9.20
CA GLY A 78 2.64 -5.88 9.58
C GLY A 78 1.96 -6.61 8.43
N THR A 79 1.93 -6.00 7.23
CA THR A 79 1.41 -6.67 6.03
C THR A 79 2.27 -7.85 5.62
N GLY A 80 3.61 -7.74 5.69
CA GLY A 80 4.50 -8.88 5.42
C GLY A 80 4.21 -10.07 6.34
N ARG A 81 4.01 -9.83 7.64
CA ARG A 81 3.62 -10.87 8.60
C ARG A 81 2.24 -11.45 8.30
N ALA A 82 1.27 -10.62 7.93
CA ALA A 82 -0.06 -11.10 7.56
C ALA A 82 0.01 -12.05 6.35
N TRP A 83 0.80 -11.72 5.33
CA TRP A 83 0.99 -12.59 4.16
C TRP A 83 1.66 -13.91 4.54
N LEU A 84 2.66 -13.89 5.42
CA LEU A 84 3.28 -15.12 5.92
C LEU A 84 2.28 -16.00 6.66
N ILE A 85 1.39 -15.42 7.47
CA ILE A 85 0.32 -16.15 8.14
C ILE A 85 -0.66 -16.72 7.11
N THR A 86 -1.13 -15.92 6.16
CA THR A 86 -2.05 -16.37 5.09
C THR A 86 -1.44 -17.51 4.27
N LEU A 87 -0.17 -17.43 3.90
CA LEU A 87 0.54 -18.51 3.20
C LEU A 87 0.64 -19.77 4.05
N SER A 88 0.95 -19.63 5.34
CA SER A 88 1.07 -20.76 6.27
C SER A 88 -0.28 -21.45 6.49
N VAL A 89 -1.35 -20.68 6.67
CA VAL A 89 -2.71 -21.19 6.80
C VAL A 89 -3.17 -21.82 5.48
N GLY A 90 -2.87 -21.20 4.34
CA GLY A 90 -3.15 -21.76 3.02
C GLY A 90 -2.46 -23.09 2.77
N LEU A 91 -1.19 -23.24 3.18
CA LEU A 91 -0.44 -24.51 3.14
C LEU A 91 -1.06 -25.58 4.04
N LEU A 92 -1.52 -25.21 5.24
CA LEU A 92 -2.22 -26.12 6.15
C LEU A 92 -3.56 -26.59 5.58
N ILE A 93 -4.36 -25.69 5.01
CA ILE A 93 -5.64 -26.05 4.38
C ILE A 93 -5.38 -26.90 3.13
N GLY A 94 -4.39 -26.54 2.32
CA GLY A 94 -3.99 -27.28 1.12
C GLY A 94 -3.49 -28.70 1.44
N SER A 95 -2.71 -28.87 2.51
CA SER A 95 -2.25 -30.19 2.94
C SER A 95 -3.37 -31.04 3.51
N LEU A 96 -4.31 -30.46 4.26
CA LEU A 96 -5.53 -31.14 4.72
C LEU A 96 -6.45 -31.55 3.55
N ALA A 97 -6.56 -30.69 2.53
CA ALA A 97 -7.31 -31.02 1.32
C ALA A 97 -6.64 -32.18 0.56
N ALA A 98 -5.31 -32.14 0.35
CA ALA A 98 -4.57 -33.21 -0.29
C ALA A 98 -4.64 -34.54 0.47
N ALA A 99 -4.58 -34.50 1.81
CA ALA A 99 -4.71 -35.68 2.66
C ALA A 99 -6.11 -36.33 2.57
N LYS A 100 -7.17 -35.54 2.37
CA LYS A 100 -8.53 -36.07 2.14
C LYS A 100 -8.69 -36.77 0.79
N PHE A 101 -7.93 -36.41 -0.24
CA PHE A 101 -7.98 -37.08 -1.55
C PHE A 101 -7.05 -38.30 -1.65
N GLY A 102 -6.08 -38.47 -0.73
CA GLY A 102 -5.14 -39.60 -0.72
C GLY A 102 -5.66 -40.90 -0.11
N HIS A 103 -6.85 -40.90 0.51
CA HIS A 103 -7.42 -42.06 1.20
C HIS A 103 -8.57 -42.78 0.44
N SER A 104 -8.71 -42.52 -0.86
CA SER A 104 -9.72 -43.19 -1.71
C SER A 104 -9.19 -43.62 -3.09
N LEU A 105 -7.93 -44.05 -3.16
CA LEU A 105 -7.40 -44.84 -4.27
C LEU A 105 -6.94 -46.20 -3.76
#